data_AF-G3NKE8-F1
#
_entry.id   AF-G3NKE8-F1
#
_cell.length_a   1.000
_cell.length_b   1.000
_cell.length_c   1.000
_cell.angle_alpha   90.00
_cell.angle_beta   90.00
_cell.angle_gamma   90.00
#
_symmetry.space_group_name_H-M   'P 1'
#
loop_
_entity.id
_entity.type
_entity.pdbx_description
1 polymer ?
#
loop_
_entity_poly.entity_id
_entity_poly.type
_entity_poly.pdbx_seq_one_letter_code
_entity_poly.pdbx_strand_id
1 'polypeptide(L)'
;MSVNSLLRCTIRLERKHVVRHLVHQRALSGADAVNALRPFYFAVHPDFFGQYPREREVNENSLKRLNGYLDNLQKPGSRSVQPMRLTFYVRDTKESSDVQPDLLASGFKPVSFTLHTSDVLSTVTDVLRSCSLPVEHVKGLKGSAETPKSAPGPGRPFYRPIKWNKSYYTFTGFRDPEEELQQARRVEPALISWLRNNEREAAKKHSASRPRREELNRLKEELCHKFDLSDIRWQRSWGVAHRCCQLQSLSRLSQQNPEALVNLQGHTVVFADLSGMNASGHIMLGTMDVHHQWTKLFEQLPGYRSLQQQTDWLKERISLLLGGTQVVHVERLRPVQSIGEHFGSLSAFHKSLVSRRLRLHPRSLQGLTMLLENDRSKPSLHEMGHFIIPTSSDPPKLQVFLQSHAPEARQRTQRKNQLQAEEEAVVKLCLQNLSLRSLSKEPSVSPSQMILCCRRLVEQRSPLMQGLHICVSHFYSVMQDGDLCVPWDWKS
;
A
#
# COMPACT_ATOMS: atom_id res chain seq x y z
N MET A 1 -59.54 -16.62 45.32
CA MET A 1 -58.92 -17.94 45.14
C MET A 1 -59.69 -18.71 44.09
N SER A 2 -59.05 -19.14 43.00
CA SER A 2 -59.46 -20.38 42.33
C SER A 2 -58.33 -20.90 41.43
N VAL A 3 -58.05 -22.18 41.67
CA VAL A 3 -56.94 -23.07 41.30
C VAL A 3 -56.75 -23.27 39.77
N ASN A 4 -57.46 -22.51 38.93
CA ASN A 4 -57.43 -22.68 37.47
C ASN A 4 -56.29 -21.93 36.73
N SER A 5 -55.49 -21.10 37.41
CA SER A 5 -54.32 -20.46 36.78
C SER A 5 -53.04 -21.30 36.86
N LEU A 6 -52.97 -22.27 37.78
CA LEU A 6 -51.76 -23.07 38.04
C LEU A 6 -51.64 -24.30 37.12
N LEU A 7 -52.75 -24.86 36.62
CA LEU A 7 -52.75 -25.98 35.66
C LEU A 7 -52.51 -25.56 34.20
N ARG A 8 -52.62 -24.26 33.86
CA ARG A 8 -52.23 -23.74 32.53
C ARG A 8 -50.75 -23.37 32.42
N CYS A 9 -50.03 -23.26 33.54
CA CYS A 9 -48.59 -22.95 33.53
C CYS A 9 -47.72 -24.19 33.36
N THR A 10 -48.14 -25.36 33.85
CA THR A 10 -47.33 -26.58 33.77
C THR A 10 -47.31 -27.20 32.36
N ILE A 11 -48.43 -27.17 31.62
CA ILE A 11 -48.49 -27.70 30.23
C ILE A 11 -47.76 -26.77 29.23
N ARG A 12 -47.56 -25.49 29.54
CA ARG A 12 -46.77 -24.54 28.71
C ARG A 12 -45.27 -24.56 28.98
N LEU A 13 -44.82 -25.18 30.08
CA LEU A 13 -43.40 -25.28 30.44
C LEU A 13 -42.74 -26.56 29.89
N GLU A 14 -43.47 -27.67 29.77
CA GLU A 14 -42.93 -28.89 29.15
C GLU A 14 -42.79 -28.78 27.62
N ARG A 15 -43.62 -27.97 26.94
CA ARG A 15 -43.43 -27.68 25.51
C ARG A 15 -42.28 -26.72 25.20
N LYS A 16 -41.70 -26.04 26.21
CA LYS A 16 -40.57 -25.12 26.03
C LYS A 16 -39.20 -25.77 26.25
N HIS A 17 -39.16 -26.98 26.81
CA HIS A 17 -37.91 -27.71 27.02
C HIS A 17 -37.55 -28.72 25.91
N VAL A 18 -38.49 -29.06 25.02
CA VAL A 18 -38.19 -29.92 23.84
C VAL A 18 -37.78 -29.12 22.59
N VAL A 19 -38.01 -27.80 22.56
CA VAL A 19 -37.66 -26.95 21.40
C VAL A 19 -36.26 -26.30 21.51
N ARG A 20 -35.57 -26.47 22.65
CA ARG A 20 -34.22 -25.89 22.87
C ARG A 20 -33.04 -26.80 22.49
N HIS A 21 -33.30 -27.97 21.91
CA HIS A 21 -32.24 -28.88 21.41
C HIS A 21 -32.30 -29.16 19.90
N LEU A 22 -32.93 -28.29 19.12
CA LEU A 22 -32.68 -28.22 17.68
C LEU A 22 -31.59 -27.18 17.43
N VAL A 23 -30.35 -27.66 17.44
CA VAL A 23 -29.17 -26.98 16.92
C VAL A 23 -29.56 -26.32 15.59
N HIS A 24 -29.76 -25.00 15.60
CA HIS A 24 -29.81 -24.21 14.37
C HIS A 24 -28.41 -24.29 13.75
N GLN A 25 -28.18 -25.32 12.94
CA GLN A 25 -27.10 -25.31 11.96
C GLN A 25 -27.35 -24.10 11.06
N ARG A 26 -26.54 -23.04 11.21
CA ARG A 26 -26.57 -21.93 10.26
C ARG A 26 -26.26 -22.50 8.88
N ALA A 27 -27.20 -22.40 7.94
CA ALA A 27 -26.93 -22.67 6.53
C ALA A 27 -25.85 -21.70 6.03
N LEU A 28 -24.91 -22.20 5.22
CA LEU A 28 -23.87 -21.36 4.61
C LEU A 28 -24.53 -20.23 3.80
N SER A 29 -24.04 -19.00 3.97
CA SER A 29 -24.43 -17.89 3.09
C SER A 29 -23.88 -18.13 1.68
N GLY A 30 -24.51 -17.54 0.66
CA GLY A 30 -24.01 -17.64 -0.71
C GLY A 30 -22.57 -17.14 -0.89
N ALA A 31 -22.18 -16.14 -0.10
CA ALA A 31 -20.80 -15.67 -0.04
C ALA A 31 -19.82 -16.74 0.52
N ASP A 32 -20.27 -17.56 1.47
CA ASP A 32 -19.45 -18.62 2.06
C ASP A 32 -19.28 -19.80 1.09
N ALA A 33 -20.33 -20.10 0.31
CA ALA A 33 -20.29 -21.12 -0.74
C ALA A 33 -19.33 -20.73 -1.89
N VAL A 34 -19.37 -19.47 -2.33
CA VAL A 34 -18.46 -18.94 -3.36
C VAL A 34 -17.01 -18.90 -2.85
N ASN A 35 -16.81 -18.51 -1.59
CA ASN A 35 -15.49 -18.55 -0.95
C ASN A 35 -14.91 -19.97 -0.87
N ALA A 36 -15.74 -20.96 -0.56
CA ALA A 36 -15.35 -22.35 -0.45
C ALA A 36 -15.05 -22.99 -1.83
N LEU A 37 -15.77 -22.61 -2.89
CA LEU A 37 -15.55 -23.08 -4.26
C LEU A 37 -14.40 -22.36 -4.99
N ARG A 38 -13.74 -21.38 -4.36
CA ARG A 38 -12.66 -20.60 -4.99
C ARG A 38 -11.53 -21.46 -5.59
N PRO A 39 -11.00 -22.52 -4.93
CA PRO A 39 -10.01 -23.41 -5.54
C PRO A 39 -10.53 -24.09 -6.82
N PHE A 40 -11.81 -24.45 -6.83
CA PHE A 40 -12.47 -25.02 -8.01
C PHE A 40 -12.58 -24.00 -9.13
N TYR A 41 -13.04 -22.78 -8.86
CA TYR A 41 -13.12 -21.73 -9.88
C TYR A 41 -11.76 -21.43 -10.50
N PHE A 42 -10.66 -21.38 -9.74
CA PHE A 42 -9.32 -21.21 -10.32
C PHE A 42 -8.95 -22.36 -11.28
N ALA A 43 -9.31 -23.59 -10.93
CA ALA A 43 -8.98 -24.77 -11.72
C ALA A 43 -9.76 -24.87 -13.05
N VAL A 44 -10.94 -24.27 -13.14
CA VAL A 44 -11.85 -24.38 -14.30
C VAL A 44 -12.17 -23.05 -14.98
N HIS A 45 -11.58 -21.92 -14.56
CA HIS A 45 -11.96 -20.60 -15.08
C HIS A 45 -11.68 -20.49 -16.60
N PRO A 46 -12.65 -20.06 -17.43
CA PRO A 46 -12.52 -20.00 -18.89
C PRO A 46 -11.31 -19.19 -19.39
N ASP A 47 -10.90 -18.14 -18.66
CA ASP A 47 -9.76 -17.29 -19.02
C ASP A 47 -8.42 -18.05 -19.07
N PHE A 48 -8.28 -19.16 -18.33
CA PHE A 48 -7.07 -20.00 -18.38
C PHE A 48 -7.05 -20.93 -19.60
N PHE A 49 -8.13 -21.02 -20.36
CA PHE A 49 -8.28 -21.87 -21.55
C PHE A 49 -8.27 -21.05 -22.85
N GLY A 50 -7.64 -19.86 -22.85
CA GLY A 50 -7.60 -18.98 -24.03
C GLY A 50 -7.01 -19.65 -25.30
N GLN A 51 -6.12 -20.63 -25.14
CA GLN A 51 -5.53 -21.42 -26.22
C GLN A 51 -6.40 -22.63 -26.65
N TYR A 52 -7.49 -22.92 -25.94
CA TYR A 52 -8.33 -24.13 -26.08
C TYR A 52 -9.83 -23.76 -26.15
N PRO A 53 -10.35 -23.35 -27.33
CA PRO A 53 -11.69 -22.77 -27.46
C PRO A 53 -12.84 -23.72 -27.09
N ARG A 54 -12.69 -25.03 -27.34
CA ARG A 54 -13.73 -26.04 -27.08
C ARG A 54 -13.87 -26.31 -25.57
N GLU A 55 -12.75 -26.43 -24.88
CA GLU A 55 -12.65 -26.65 -23.44
C GLU A 55 -13.12 -25.42 -22.67
N ARG A 56 -12.79 -24.22 -23.17
CA ARG A 56 -13.28 -22.93 -22.67
C ARG A 56 -14.81 -22.84 -22.70
N GLU A 57 -15.41 -23.18 -23.85
CA GLU A 57 -16.88 -23.12 -24.03
C GLU A 57 -17.60 -24.11 -23.10
N VAL A 58 -17.06 -25.34 -22.96
CA VAL A 58 -17.61 -26.34 -22.03
C VAL A 58 -17.53 -25.85 -20.58
N ASN A 59 -16.40 -25.28 -20.16
CA ASN A 59 -16.24 -24.74 -18.81
C ASN A 59 -17.14 -23.54 -18.55
N GLU A 60 -17.29 -22.63 -19.51
CA GLU A 60 -18.17 -21.46 -19.38
C GLU A 60 -19.64 -21.88 -19.24
N ASN A 61 -20.10 -22.79 -20.09
CA ASN A 61 -21.47 -23.31 -20.05
C ASN A 61 -21.75 -24.10 -18.76
N SER A 62 -20.79 -24.92 -18.31
CA SER A 62 -20.91 -25.67 -17.05
C SER A 62 -20.85 -24.76 -15.81
N LEU A 63 -20.05 -23.68 -15.83
CA LEU A 63 -20.01 -22.69 -14.74
C LEU A 63 -21.32 -21.89 -14.63
N LYS A 64 -21.90 -21.48 -15.76
CA LYS A 64 -23.22 -20.80 -15.79
C LYS A 64 -24.30 -21.69 -15.18
N ARG A 65 -24.29 -22.98 -15.52
CA ARG A 65 -25.23 -23.99 -14.99
C ARG A 65 -25.02 -24.26 -13.50
N LEU A 66 -23.76 -24.34 -13.04
CA LEU A 66 -23.42 -24.49 -11.63
C LEU A 66 -23.88 -23.30 -10.78
N ASN A 67 -23.59 -22.07 -11.24
CA ASN A 67 -24.00 -20.86 -10.52
C ASN A 67 -25.54 -20.75 -10.46
N GLY A 68 -26.24 -21.03 -11.58
CA GLY A 68 -27.70 -21.09 -11.58
C GLY A 68 -28.28 -22.16 -10.65
N TYR A 69 -27.60 -23.30 -10.49
CA TYR A 69 -27.97 -24.34 -9.53
C TYR A 69 -27.80 -23.87 -8.08
N LEU A 70 -26.67 -23.21 -7.76
CA LEU A 70 -26.40 -22.66 -6.42
C LEU A 70 -27.35 -21.51 -6.04
N ASP A 71 -27.70 -20.64 -6.99
CA ASP A 71 -28.64 -19.54 -6.77
C ASP A 71 -30.05 -20.04 -6.48
N ASN A 72 -30.46 -21.14 -7.11
CA ASN A 72 -31.76 -21.77 -6.87
C ASN A 72 -31.83 -22.48 -5.51
N LEU A 73 -30.71 -22.97 -4.99
CA LEU A 73 -30.62 -23.56 -3.65
C LEU A 73 -30.66 -22.50 -2.52
N GLN A 74 -30.27 -21.25 -2.81
CA GLN A 74 -30.21 -20.17 -1.81
C GLN A 74 -31.52 -19.38 -1.67
N LYS A 75 -32.48 -19.52 -2.60
CA LYS A 75 -33.76 -18.82 -2.55
C LYS A 75 -34.73 -19.51 -1.57
N PRO A 76 -35.28 -18.79 -0.56
CA PRO A 76 -36.25 -19.38 0.36
C PRO A 76 -37.57 -19.65 -0.37
N GLY A 77 -37.96 -20.93 -0.48
CA GLY A 77 -39.26 -21.37 -1.02
C GLY A 77 -39.22 -22.19 -2.32
N SER A 78 -38.04 -22.51 -2.87
CA SER A 78 -37.93 -23.31 -4.10
C SER A 78 -38.06 -24.83 -3.83
N ARG A 79 -38.92 -25.50 -4.62
CA ARG A 79 -39.14 -26.96 -4.60
C ARG A 79 -37.97 -27.72 -5.27
N SER A 80 -37.78 -28.97 -4.86
CA SER A 80 -36.75 -29.96 -5.26
C SER A 80 -35.99 -29.64 -6.56
N VAL A 81 -34.67 -29.47 -6.44
CA VAL A 81 -33.80 -29.27 -7.59
C VAL A 81 -33.51 -30.63 -8.25
N GLN A 82 -33.71 -30.73 -9.56
CA GLN A 82 -33.44 -31.94 -10.33
C GLN A 82 -31.92 -32.21 -10.40
N PRO A 83 -31.48 -33.48 -10.33
CA PRO A 83 -30.07 -33.81 -10.45
C PRO A 83 -29.44 -33.28 -11.74
N MET A 84 -28.32 -32.56 -11.63
CA MET A 84 -27.67 -31.93 -12.77
C MET A 84 -26.27 -32.52 -12.98
N ARG A 85 -26.04 -33.14 -14.14
CA ARG A 85 -24.72 -33.59 -14.57
C ARG A 85 -23.95 -32.43 -15.21
N LEU A 86 -22.76 -32.17 -14.71
CA LEU A 86 -21.84 -31.13 -15.18
C LEU A 86 -20.51 -31.76 -15.57
N THR A 87 -19.87 -31.18 -16.58
CA THR A 87 -18.54 -31.60 -17.07
C THR A 87 -17.62 -30.39 -17.07
N PHE A 88 -16.46 -30.52 -16.44
CA PHE A 88 -15.42 -29.50 -16.42
C PHE A 88 -14.10 -30.07 -16.88
N TYR A 89 -13.30 -29.26 -17.57
CA TYR A 89 -11.89 -29.52 -17.82
C TYR A 89 -11.08 -28.85 -16.71
N VAL A 90 -10.29 -29.66 -16.00
CA VAL A 90 -9.46 -29.24 -14.87
C VAL A 90 -7.98 -29.34 -15.26
N ARG A 91 -7.19 -28.32 -14.93
CA ARG A 91 -5.73 -28.34 -15.12
C ARG A 91 -5.06 -29.22 -14.08
N ASP A 92 -4.21 -30.16 -14.50
CA ASP A 92 -3.41 -30.93 -13.55
C ASP A 92 -2.32 -30.01 -12.96
N THR A 93 -2.24 -29.99 -11.63
CA THR A 93 -1.29 -29.14 -10.87
C THR A 93 -0.19 -29.97 -10.20
N LYS A 94 -0.20 -31.29 -10.39
CA LYS A 94 0.87 -32.17 -9.90
C LYS A 94 1.95 -32.30 -10.97
N GLU A 95 3.01 -31.53 -10.83
CA GLU A 95 4.31 -31.95 -11.36
C GLU A 95 4.78 -33.15 -10.51
N SER A 96 4.37 -34.36 -10.89
CA SER A 96 5.03 -35.59 -10.44
C SER A 96 5.97 -36.06 -11.54
N SER A 97 7.26 -35.98 -11.22
CA SER A 97 8.39 -36.62 -11.90
C SER A 97 8.12 -38.06 -12.34
N ASP A 98 8.67 -38.38 -13.52
CA ASP A 98 8.93 -39.71 -14.10
C ASP A 98 7.75 -40.67 -14.31
N VAL A 99 7.07 -40.57 -15.48
CA VAL A 99 6.80 -41.71 -16.40
C VAL A 99 6.64 -41.18 -17.84
N GLN A 100 7.16 -41.96 -18.79
CA GLN A 100 7.25 -41.85 -20.25
C GLN A 100 6.05 -41.21 -21.01
N PRO A 101 6.31 -40.43 -22.09
CA PRO A 101 5.29 -39.70 -22.84
C PRO A 101 4.72 -40.55 -23.98
N ASP A 102 3.53 -41.11 -23.79
CA ASP A 102 2.68 -41.52 -24.91
C ASP A 102 1.20 -41.43 -24.52
N LEU A 103 0.44 -40.63 -25.29
CA LEU A 103 -1.04 -40.59 -25.40
C LEU A 103 -1.91 -39.75 -24.44
N LEU A 104 -1.47 -38.61 -23.91
CA LEU A 104 -2.39 -37.57 -23.39
C LEU A 104 -2.06 -36.18 -23.98
N ALA A 105 -2.61 -35.89 -25.16
CA ALA A 105 -2.35 -34.67 -25.94
C ALA A 105 -3.04 -33.38 -25.40
N SER A 106 -3.51 -33.35 -24.16
CA SER A 106 -3.91 -32.10 -23.51
C SER A 106 -3.73 -32.25 -22.00
N GLY A 107 -3.00 -31.34 -21.36
CA GLY A 107 -2.73 -31.33 -19.91
C GLY A 107 -3.96 -31.03 -19.04
N PHE A 108 -5.15 -31.43 -19.50
CA PHE A 108 -6.43 -31.18 -18.87
C PHE A 108 -7.17 -32.50 -18.66
N LYS A 109 -7.67 -32.69 -17.44
CA LYS A 109 -8.47 -33.86 -17.08
C LYS A 109 -9.96 -33.50 -17.15
N PRO A 110 -10.78 -34.20 -17.97
CA PRO A 110 -12.22 -34.02 -17.93
C PRO A 110 -12.77 -34.66 -16.65
N VAL A 111 -13.47 -33.87 -15.85
CA VAL A 111 -14.15 -34.28 -14.62
C VAL A 111 -15.64 -34.11 -14.82
N SER A 112 -16.39 -35.23 -14.82
CA SER A 112 -17.86 -35.23 -14.88
C SER A 112 -18.43 -35.69 -13.55
N PHE A 113 -19.36 -34.92 -12.97
CA PHE A 113 -20.06 -35.31 -11.75
C PHE A 113 -21.51 -34.83 -11.79
N THR A 114 -22.36 -35.46 -10.98
CA THR A 114 -23.80 -35.15 -10.91
C THR A 114 -24.12 -34.57 -9.54
N LEU A 115 -24.75 -33.41 -9.52
CA LEU A 115 -25.19 -32.74 -8.29
C LEU A 115 -26.57 -33.26 -7.91
N HIS A 116 -26.67 -33.94 -6.76
CA HIS A 116 -27.91 -34.59 -6.29
C HIS A 116 -28.53 -33.90 -5.05
N THR A 117 -27.78 -33.00 -4.40
CA THR A 117 -28.06 -32.55 -3.04
C THR A 117 -28.86 -31.26 -2.97
N SER A 118 -29.81 -31.19 -2.05
CA SER A 118 -30.61 -29.99 -1.73
C SER A 118 -29.92 -29.03 -0.76
N ASP A 119 -28.73 -29.38 -0.26
CA ASP A 119 -27.95 -28.58 0.69
C ASP A 119 -26.67 -28.01 0.02
N VAL A 120 -26.41 -26.73 0.29
CA VAL A 120 -25.30 -25.97 -0.33
C VAL A 120 -23.95 -26.49 0.15
N LEU A 121 -23.81 -26.86 1.42
CA LEU A 121 -22.54 -27.32 1.99
C LEU A 121 -22.13 -28.69 1.45
N SER A 122 -23.10 -29.58 1.30
CA SER A 122 -22.91 -30.91 0.69
C SER A 122 -22.53 -30.79 -0.79
N THR A 123 -23.24 -29.92 -1.54
CA THR A 123 -22.94 -29.63 -2.95
C THR A 123 -21.52 -29.10 -3.15
N VAL A 124 -21.08 -28.14 -2.33
CA VAL A 124 -19.71 -27.58 -2.39
C VAL A 124 -18.65 -28.64 -2.08
N THR A 125 -18.92 -29.49 -1.09
CA THR A 125 -18.01 -30.57 -0.69
C THR A 125 -17.87 -31.63 -1.79
N ASP A 126 -18.97 -31.97 -2.45
CA ASP A 126 -18.99 -32.97 -3.53
C ASP A 126 -18.30 -32.45 -4.80
N VAL A 127 -18.42 -31.16 -5.12
CA VAL A 127 -17.68 -30.51 -6.22
C VAL A 127 -16.17 -30.53 -5.96
N LEU A 128 -15.72 -30.12 -4.77
CA LEU A 128 -14.30 -30.09 -4.42
C LEU A 128 -13.69 -31.50 -4.40
N ARG A 129 -14.41 -32.48 -3.84
CA ARG A 129 -13.97 -33.88 -3.82
C ARG A 129 -13.90 -34.48 -5.22
N SER A 130 -14.89 -34.20 -6.08
CA SER A 130 -14.93 -34.69 -7.46
C SER A 130 -13.78 -34.13 -8.30
N CYS A 131 -13.30 -32.92 -7.97
CA CYS A 131 -12.15 -32.30 -8.64
C CYS A 131 -10.80 -32.59 -7.96
N SER A 132 -10.74 -33.51 -6.99
CA SER A 132 -9.52 -33.86 -6.22
C SER A 132 -8.88 -32.67 -5.50
N LEU A 133 -9.67 -31.68 -5.07
CA LEU A 133 -9.21 -30.46 -4.39
C LEU A 133 -9.34 -30.58 -2.86
N PRO A 134 -8.48 -29.90 -2.06
CA PRO A 134 -8.54 -29.96 -0.60
C PRO A 134 -9.86 -29.42 -0.02
N VAL A 135 -10.48 -30.18 0.88
CA VAL A 135 -11.76 -29.83 1.53
C VAL A 135 -11.57 -29.21 2.93
N GLU A 136 -10.32 -29.14 3.42
CA GLU A 136 -10.03 -28.77 4.81
C GLU A 136 -10.51 -27.36 5.19
N HIS A 137 -10.46 -26.41 4.24
CA HIS A 137 -10.92 -25.04 4.43
C HIS A 137 -12.45 -24.90 4.60
N VAL A 138 -13.23 -25.90 4.19
CA VAL A 138 -14.70 -25.90 4.29
C VAL A 138 -15.18 -26.27 5.70
N LYS A 139 -14.39 -27.06 6.45
CA LYS A 139 -14.72 -27.47 7.83
C LYS A 139 -14.53 -26.35 8.86
N GLY A 140 -13.61 -25.41 8.63
CA GLY A 140 -13.32 -24.27 9.52
C GLY A 140 -14.36 -23.14 9.50
N LEU A 141 -15.24 -23.10 8.50
CA LEU A 141 -16.31 -22.09 8.37
C LEU A 141 -17.43 -22.24 9.42
N LYS A 142 -17.47 -23.35 10.17
CA LYS A 142 -18.45 -23.57 11.25
C LYS A 142 -18.23 -22.69 12.51
N GLY A 143 -17.12 -21.95 12.61
CA GLY A 143 -16.71 -21.31 13.88
C GLY A 143 -16.40 -19.81 13.88
N SER A 144 -16.26 -19.12 12.74
CA SER A 144 -15.79 -17.72 12.76
C SER A 144 -16.95 -16.72 12.60
N ALA A 145 -17.42 -16.21 13.73
CA ALA A 145 -18.28 -15.02 13.77
C ALA A 145 -17.40 -13.77 13.84
N GLU A 146 -16.92 -13.28 12.69
CA GLU A 146 -16.38 -11.92 12.63
C GLU A 146 -17.50 -10.95 12.23
N THR A 147 -17.78 -10.01 13.13
CA THR A 147 -18.70 -8.90 12.92
C THR A 147 -18.18 -7.99 11.80
N PRO A 148 -19.00 -7.62 10.80
CA PRO A 148 -18.58 -6.71 9.76
C PRO A 148 -18.37 -5.31 10.36
N LYS A 149 -17.13 -4.83 10.37
CA LYS A 149 -16.78 -3.46 10.74
C LYS A 149 -17.48 -2.48 9.80
N SER A 150 -18.03 -1.42 10.40
CA SER A 150 -18.78 -0.34 9.77
C SER A 150 -18.08 0.24 8.53
N ALA A 151 -18.89 0.61 7.54
CA ALA A 151 -18.43 1.29 6.33
C ALA A 151 -17.81 2.66 6.68
N PRO A 152 -16.66 3.03 6.07
CA PRO A 152 -16.11 4.37 6.21
C PRO A 152 -16.93 5.38 5.40
N GLY A 153 -17.07 6.60 5.93
CA GLY A 153 -17.82 7.70 5.32
C GLY A 153 -17.24 8.19 3.97
N PRO A 154 -18.01 8.99 3.23
CA PRO A 154 -17.64 9.44 1.89
C PRO A 154 -16.43 10.38 1.95
N GLY A 155 -15.41 10.11 1.13
CA GLY A 155 -14.28 11.03 0.92
C GLY A 155 -12.88 10.51 1.20
N ARG A 156 -12.70 9.28 1.71
CA ARG A 156 -11.37 8.64 1.77
C ARG A 156 -11.24 7.62 0.63
N PRO A 157 -10.14 7.65 -0.17
CA PRO A 157 -9.85 6.58 -1.11
C PRO A 157 -9.84 5.26 -0.36
N PHE A 158 -10.67 4.32 -0.80
CA PHE A 158 -10.78 3.01 -0.17
C PHE A 158 -9.58 2.14 -0.57
N TYR A 159 -8.43 2.40 0.04
CA TYR A 159 -7.26 1.57 -0.14
C TYR A 159 -7.43 0.31 0.72
N ARG A 160 -8.23 -0.66 0.22
CA ARG A 160 -8.12 -2.03 0.73
C ARG A 160 -6.88 -2.64 0.10
N PRO A 161 -5.87 -3.03 0.90
CA PRO A 161 -4.76 -3.81 0.37
C PRO A 161 -5.35 -5.04 -0.34
N ILE A 162 -5.00 -5.23 -1.61
CA ILE A 162 -5.40 -6.41 -2.35
C ILE A 162 -4.62 -7.58 -1.74
N LYS A 163 -5.28 -8.28 -0.80
CA LYS A 163 -4.75 -9.53 -0.26
C LYS A 163 -5.31 -10.66 -1.10
N TRP A 164 -4.49 -11.16 -2.02
CA TRP A 164 -4.80 -12.40 -2.72
C TRP A 164 -4.87 -13.54 -1.70
N ASN A 165 -5.85 -14.43 -1.87
CA ASN A 165 -5.91 -15.63 -1.05
C ASN A 165 -4.70 -16.52 -1.37
N LYS A 166 -4.17 -17.26 -0.40
CA LYS A 166 -3.03 -18.18 -0.59
C LYS A 166 -3.22 -19.12 -1.79
N SER A 167 -4.45 -19.53 -2.08
CA SER A 167 -4.78 -20.36 -3.24
C SER A 167 -4.36 -19.75 -4.58
N TYR A 168 -4.35 -18.42 -4.71
CA TYR A 168 -3.89 -17.73 -5.91
C TYR A 168 -2.41 -17.99 -6.17
N TYR A 169 -1.57 -17.82 -5.16
CA TYR A 169 -0.12 -18.05 -5.26
C TYR A 169 0.19 -19.51 -5.55
N THR A 170 -0.49 -20.45 -4.87
CA THR A 170 -0.36 -21.89 -5.13
C THR A 170 -0.74 -22.26 -6.57
N PHE A 171 -1.77 -21.64 -7.13
CA PHE A 171 -2.28 -21.99 -8.46
C PHE A 171 -1.53 -21.30 -9.61
N THR A 172 -1.06 -20.08 -9.39
CA THR A 172 -0.32 -19.30 -10.41
C THR A 172 1.19 -19.58 -10.41
N GLY A 173 1.73 -20.16 -9.33
CA GLY A 173 3.17 -20.31 -9.13
C GLY A 173 3.87 -19.01 -8.73
N PHE A 174 3.15 -17.89 -8.61
CA PHE A 174 3.70 -16.67 -8.03
C PHE A 174 3.94 -16.87 -6.53
N ARG A 175 5.02 -16.30 -6.02
CA ARG A 175 5.33 -16.30 -4.59
C ARG A 175 4.47 -15.27 -3.87
N ASP A 176 4.01 -15.61 -2.66
CA ASP A 176 3.26 -14.68 -1.82
C ASP A 176 4.23 -13.59 -1.28
N PRO A 177 4.04 -12.31 -1.64
CA PRO A 177 4.91 -11.22 -1.20
C PRO A 177 4.97 -11.08 0.33
N GLU A 178 3.90 -11.43 1.05
CA GLU A 178 3.90 -11.38 2.51
C GLU A 178 4.72 -12.52 3.11
N GLU A 179 4.67 -13.71 2.50
CA GLU A 179 5.53 -14.83 2.91
C GLU A 179 6.99 -14.56 2.57
N GLU A 180 7.29 -13.94 1.43
CA GLU A 180 8.64 -13.49 1.07
C GLU A 180 9.17 -12.47 2.08
N LEU A 181 8.37 -11.47 2.45
CA LEU A 181 8.76 -10.47 3.45
C LEU A 181 8.99 -11.12 4.82
N GLN A 182 8.16 -12.08 5.21
CA GLN A 182 8.35 -12.82 6.45
C GLN A 182 9.60 -13.71 6.42
N GLN A 183 9.87 -14.39 5.30
CA GLN A 183 11.09 -15.17 5.12
C GLN A 183 12.34 -14.27 5.15
N ALA A 184 12.33 -13.15 4.44
CA ALA A 184 13.41 -12.17 4.44
C ALA A 184 13.68 -11.56 5.82
N ARG A 185 12.67 -11.48 6.69
CA ARG A 185 12.82 -11.08 8.09
C ARG A 185 13.25 -12.20 9.03
N ARG A 186 12.85 -13.45 8.75
CA ARG A 186 13.14 -14.62 9.60
C ARG A 186 14.53 -15.19 9.38
N VAL A 187 15.03 -15.13 8.16
CA VAL A 187 16.41 -15.50 7.86
C VAL A 187 17.24 -14.30 8.28
N GLU A 188 17.91 -14.40 9.42
CA GLU A 188 18.92 -13.43 9.88
C GLU A 188 20.32 -13.96 9.54
N PRO A 189 20.70 -14.04 8.25
CA PRO A 189 22.05 -14.43 7.89
C PRO A 189 23.01 -13.34 8.36
N ALA A 190 24.21 -13.76 8.78
CA ALA A 190 25.34 -12.86 8.92
C ALA A 190 25.55 -12.12 7.58
N LEU A 191 25.73 -10.81 7.65
CA LEU A 191 25.76 -9.93 6.47
C LEU A 191 26.70 -10.44 5.38
N ILE A 192 27.92 -10.85 5.76
CA ILE A 192 28.93 -11.34 4.82
C ILE A 192 28.49 -12.63 4.11
N SER A 193 27.82 -13.55 4.83
CA SER A 193 27.30 -14.77 4.23
C SER A 193 26.18 -14.45 3.24
N TRP A 194 25.31 -13.50 3.57
CA TRP A 194 24.23 -13.10 2.68
C TRP A 194 24.78 -12.40 1.42
N LEU A 195 25.72 -11.47 1.58
CA LEU A 195 26.38 -10.80 0.47
C LEU A 195 27.04 -11.81 -0.47
N ARG A 196 27.78 -12.79 0.05
CA ARG A 196 28.43 -13.83 -0.76
C ARG A 196 27.45 -14.60 -1.66
N ASN A 197 26.23 -14.84 -1.17
CA ASN A 197 25.21 -15.57 -1.91
C ASN A 197 24.50 -14.71 -2.97
N ASN A 198 24.45 -13.39 -2.78
CA ASN A 198 23.61 -12.49 -3.58
C ASN A 198 24.39 -11.50 -4.46
N GLU A 199 25.67 -11.28 -4.19
CA GLU A 199 26.54 -10.32 -4.90
C GLU A 199 26.52 -10.54 -6.42
N ARG A 200 26.70 -11.79 -6.87
CA ARG A 200 26.71 -12.12 -8.31
C ARG A 200 25.38 -11.82 -8.99
N GLU A 201 24.26 -12.15 -8.34
CA GLU A 201 22.93 -11.87 -8.86
C GLU A 201 22.66 -10.36 -8.91
N ALA A 202 23.03 -9.64 -7.85
CA ALA A 202 22.91 -8.19 -7.77
C ALA A 202 23.75 -7.51 -8.85
N ALA A 203 25.00 -7.94 -9.07
CA ALA A 203 25.87 -7.42 -10.11
C ALA A 203 25.28 -7.66 -11.52
N LYS A 204 24.73 -8.85 -11.79
CA LYS A 204 24.05 -9.16 -13.06
C LYS A 204 22.80 -8.32 -13.27
N LYS A 205 21.95 -8.16 -12.25
CA LYS A 205 20.76 -7.30 -12.30
C LYS A 205 21.16 -5.83 -12.49
N HIS A 206 22.21 -5.39 -11.82
CA HIS A 206 22.75 -4.05 -11.94
C HIS A 206 23.24 -3.77 -13.36
N SER A 207 24.08 -4.64 -13.93
CA SER A 207 24.58 -4.50 -15.30
C SER A 207 23.44 -4.49 -16.32
N ALA A 208 22.42 -5.34 -16.14
CA ALA A 208 21.23 -5.34 -16.99
C ALA A 208 20.36 -4.06 -16.84
N SER A 209 20.37 -3.43 -15.66
CA SER A 209 19.64 -2.18 -15.41
C SER A 209 20.37 -0.92 -15.92
N ARG A 210 21.68 -1.02 -16.18
CA ARG A 210 22.55 0.13 -16.48
C ARG A 210 22.05 1.02 -17.62
N PRO A 211 21.65 0.49 -18.81
CA PRO A 211 21.14 1.33 -19.89
C PRO A 211 19.90 2.14 -19.48
N ARG A 212 19.01 1.55 -18.67
CA ARG A 212 17.80 2.24 -18.16
C ARG A 212 18.12 3.32 -17.14
N ARG A 213 19.19 3.15 -16.35
CA ARG A 213 19.65 4.19 -15.40
C ARG A 213 20.26 5.37 -16.15
N GLU A 214 21.08 5.08 -17.16
CA GLU A 214 21.67 6.11 -18.02
C GLU A 214 20.58 6.88 -18.77
N GLU A 215 19.59 6.19 -19.34
CA GLU A 215 18.44 6.82 -20.00
C GLU A 215 17.57 7.63 -19.02
N LEU A 216 17.32 7.11 -17.81
CA LEU A 216 16.59 7.84 -16.77
C LEU A 216 17.27 9.16 -16.43
N ASN A 217 18.59 9.14 -16.21
CA ASN A 217 19.36 10.35 -15.90
C ASN A 217 19.38 11.32 -17.08
N ARG A 218 19.63 10.81 -18.29
CA ARG A 218 19.62 11.60 -19.53
C ARG A 218 18.29 12.31 -19.73
N LEU A 219 17.16 11.60 -19.63
CA LEU A 219 15.83 12.19 -19.76
C LEU A 219 15.52 13.19 -18.65
N LYS A 220 15.96 12.92 -17.41
CA LYS A 220 15.76 13.85 -16.29
C LYS A 220 16.49 15.16 -16.56
N GLU A 221 17.77 15.09 -16.92
CA GLU A 221 18.60 16.26 -17.23
C GLU A 221 18.07 17.02 -18.44
N GLU A 222 17.71 16.32 -19.51
CA GLU A 222 17.14 16.91 -20.73
C GLU A 222 15.85 17.69 -20.43
N LEU A 223 14.90 17.08 -19.70
CA LEU A 223 13.63 17.72 -19.37
C LEU A 223 13.81 18.90 -18.41
N CYS A 224 14.68 18.75 -17.40
CA CYS A 224 15.00 19.84 -16.49
C CYS A 224 15.60 21.03 -17.24
N HIS A 225 16.56 20.80 -18.12
CA HIS A 225 17.20 21.86 -18.88
C HIS A 225 16.26 22.50 -19.91
N LYS A 226 15.49 21.69 -20.64
CA LYS A 226 14.60 22.16 -21.73
C LYS A 226 13.46 23.03 -21.22
N PHE A 227 12.93 22.75 -20.02
CA PHE A 227 11.78 23.45 -19.45
C PHE A 227 12.10 24.26 -18.18
N ASP A 228 13.39 24.43 -17.88
CA ASP A 228 13.88 25.14 -16.69
C ASP A 228 13.16 24.67 -15.41
N LEU A 229 13.10 23.35 -15.24
CA LEU A 229 12.51 22.72 -14.05
C LEU A 229 13.53 22.71 -12.92
N SER A 230 13.08 23.00 -11.70
CA SER A 230 13.96 22.95 -10.53
C SER A 230 14.41 21.52 -10.21
N ASP A 231 13.52 20.54 -10.34
CA ASP A 231 13.82 19.12 -10.10
C ASP A 231 12.68 18.22 -10.64
N ILE A 232 12.98 16.93 -10.81
CA ILE A 232 11.98 15.88 -11.05
C ILE A 232 12.12 14.79 -9.98
N ARG A 233 11.02 14.49 -9.30
CA ARG A 233 10.95 13.57 -8.15
C ARG A 233 9.84 12.54 -8.31
N TRP A 234 9.84 11.57 -7.40
CA TRP A 234 8.85 10.51 -7.33
C TRP A 234 8.34 10.40 -5.90
N GLN A 235 7.02 10.35 -5.75
CA GLN A 235 6.38 10.14 -4.44
C GLN A 235 6.66 8.72 -3.90
N ARG A 236 6.70 7.73 -4.80
CA ARG A 236 6.91 6.32 -4.45
C ARG A 236 8.28 5.83 -4.93
N SER A 237 8.88 4.94 -4.16
CA SER A 237 10.15 4.27 -4.46
C SER A 237 10.00 3.18 -5.52
N TRP A 238 9.54 3.54 -6.72
CA TRP A 238 9.49 2.61 -7.85
C TRP A 238 10.90 2.26 -8.34
N GLY A 239 11.04 1.09 -8.96
CA GLY A 239 12.27 0.69 -9.66
C GLY A 239 12.58 1.59 -10.86
N VAL A 240 13.83 1.55 -11.33
CA VAL A 240 14.39 2.38 -12.42
C VAL A 240 13.53 2.28 -13.68
N ALA A 241 13.08 1.07 -14.04
CA ALA A 241 12.26 0.84 -15.22
C ALA A 241 10.98 1.69 -15.23
N HIS A 242 10.24 1.70 -14.12
CA HIS A 242 8.99 2.44 -14.02
C HIS A 242 9.23 3.96 -14.03
N ARG A 243 10.27 4.44 -13.34
CA ARG A 243 10.67 5.86 -13.39
C ARG A 243 11.04 6.29 -14.80
N CYS A 244 11.72 5.42 -15.55
CA CYS A 244 12.11 5.68 -16.93
C CYS A 244 10.88 5.80 -17.82
N CYS A 245 9.90 4.89 -17.70
CA CYS A 245 8.65 4.97 -18.45
C CYS A 245 7.87 6.28 -18.18
N GLN A 246 7.89 6.77 -16.94
CA GLN A 246 7.25 8.04 -16.57
C GLN A 246 7.93 9.25 -17.23
N LEU A 247 9.27 9.31 -17.23
CA LEU A 247 10.00 10.37 -17.95
C LEU A 247 9.82 10.28 -19.45
N GLN A 248 9.81 9.08 -20.02
CA GLN A 248 9.51 8.88 -21.45
C GLN A 248 8.09 9.33 -21.80
N SER A 249 7.14 9.14 -20.90
CA SER A 249 5.78 9.67 -21.07
C SER A 249 5.78 11.20 -21.11
N LEU A 250 6.46 11.86 -20.17
CA LEU A 250 6.57 13.31 -20.14
C LEU A 250 7.36 13.87 -21.33
N SER A 251 8.44 13.19 -21.74
CA SER A 251 9.23 13.54 -22.92
C SER A 251 8.41 13.46 -24.20
N ARG A 252 7.60 12.41 -24.39
CA ARG A 252 6.66 12.32 -25.52
C ARG A 252 5.65 13.46 -25.52
N LEU A 253 5.07 13.79 -24.37
CA LEU A 253 4.17 14.95 -24.26
C LEU A 253 4.88 16.25 -24.66
N SER A 254 6.14 16.41 -24.24
CA SER A 254 6.96 17.57 -24.57
C SER A 254 7.25 17.74 -26.07
N GLN A 255 7.25 16.63 -26.82
CA GLN A 255 7.44 16.63 -28.27
C GLN A 255 6.14 16.95 -29.00
N GLN A 256 5.00 16.48 -28.47
CA GLN A 256 3.68 16.69 -29.06
C GLN A 256 3.13 18.10 -28.80
N ASN A 257 3.35 18.63 -27.60
CA ASN A 257 2.84 19.93 -27.18
C ASN A 257 3.85 20.66 -26.28
N PRO A 258 4.91 21.25 -26.85
CA PRO A 258 5.93 21.96 -26.07
C PRO A 258 5.39 23.21 -25.37
N GLU A 259 4.41 23.89 -25.97
CA GLU A 259 3.81 25.13 -25.43
C GLU A 259 3.11 24.88 -24.09
N ALA A 260 2.46 23.72 -23.95
CA ALA A 260 1.81 23.35 -22.68
C ALA A 260 2.81 23.24 -21.51
N LEU A 261 4.07 22.90 -21.77
CA LEU A 261 5.07 22.71 -20.71
C LEU A 261 5.75 24.01 -20.27
N VAL A 262 5.55 25.14 -20.99
CA VAL A 262 6.13 26.45 -20.62
C VAL A 262 5.71 26.86 -19.20
N ASN A 263 4.48 26.53 -18.80
CA ASN A 263 3.96 26.86 -17.47
C ASN A 263 4.68 26.12 -16.32
N LEU A 264 5.44 25.05 -16.62
CA LEU A 264 6.21 24.28 -15.65
C LEU A 264 7.48 24.99 -15.17
N GLN A 265 7.93 26.04 -15.87
CA GLN A 265 9.17 26.74 -15.57
C GLN A 265 9.27 27.12 -14.07
N GLY A 266 10.43 26.82 -13.49
CA GLY A 266 10.78 27.10 -12.11
C GLY A 266 10.11 26.19 -11.07
N HIS A 267 9.42 25.11 -11.48
CA HIS A 267 8.80 24.18 -10.55
C HIS A 267 9.55 22.85 -10.43
N THR A 268 9.33 22.17 -9.31
CA THR A 268 9.63 20.74 -9.15
C THR A 268 8.42 19.92 -9.59
N VAL A 269 8.64 18.95 -10.47
CA VAL A 269 7.64 17.97 -10.90
C VAL A 269 7.77 16.70 -10.08
N VAL A 270 6.66 16.16 -9.58
CA VAL A 270 6.61 14.95 -8.76
C VAL A 270 5.65 13.96 -9.40
N PHE A 271 6.14 12.79 -9.81
CA PHE A 271 5.24 11.69 -10.18
C PHE A 271 4.57 11.12 -8.94
N ALA A 272 3.25 11.18 -8.91
CA ALA A 272 2.43 10.98 -7.72
C ALA A 272 1.16 10.19 -8.03
N ASP A 273 0.42 9.81 -6.98
CA ASP A 273 -0.81 9.03 -7.16
C ASP A 273 -1.93 9.84 -7.83
N LEU A 274 -1.91 11.17 -7.69
CA LEU A 274 -2.91 12.10 -8.21
C LEU A 274 -2.23 13.27 -8.93
N SER A 275 -2.91 13.86 -9.91
CA SER A 275 -2.47 15.11 -10.55
C SER A 275 -2.92 16.35 -9.77
N GLY A 276 -2.10 17.40 -9.76
CA GLY A 276 -2.42 18.66 -9.09
C GLY A 276 -1.18 19.43 -8.64
N MET A 277 -1.35 20.28 -7.63
CA MET A 277 -0.24 20.91 -6.92
C MET A 277 -0.33 20.56 -5.43
N ASN A 278 0.78 20.13 -4.84
CA ASN A 278 0.82 19.82 -3.42
C ASN A 278 0.99 21.07 -2.55
N ALA A 279 0.85 20.92 -1.23
CA ALA A 279 1.04 22.00 -0.25
C ALA A 279 2.46 22.64 -0.24
N SER A 280 3.46 21.96 -0.81
CA SER A 280 4.82 22.49 -0.98
C SER A 280 4.98 23.35 -2.25
N GLY A 281 3.96 23.40 -3.12
CA GLY A 281 4.05 24.05 -4.42
C GLY A 281 4.68 23.20 -5.52
N HIS A 282 4.89 21.90 -5.27
CA HIS A 282 5.36 20.97 -6.30
C HIS A 282 4.19 20.51 -7.18
N ILE A 283 4.47 20.38 -8.48
CA ILE A 283 3.48 19.94 -9.47
C ILE A 283 3.44 18.41 -9.45
N MET A 284 2.28 17.86 -9.12
CA MET A 284 2.05 16.43 -9.07
C MET A 284 1.50 15.94 -10.41
N LEU A 285 2.14 14.91 -10.99
CA LEU A 285 1.64 14.20 -12.17
C LEU A 285 1.16 12.82 -11.75
N GLY A 286 -0.15 12.59 -11.88
CA GLY A 286 -0.79 11.32 -11.60
C GLY A 286 -0.21 10.22 -12.49
N THR A 287 0.29 9.14 -11.90
CA THR A 287 0.92 8.04 -12.66
C THR A 287 -0.06 7.24 -13.52
N MET A 288 -1.37 7.41 -13.27
CA MET A 288 -2.45 6.75 -14.03
C MET A 288 -3.12 7.70 -15.04
N ASP A 289 -2.76 8.98 -15.04
CA ASP A 289 -3.36 9.98 -15.91
C ASP A 289 -2.77 9.92 -17.32
N VAL A 290 -3.59 10.27 -18.32
CA VAL A 290 -3.11 10.40 -19.70
C VAL A 290 -2.63 11.83 -19.96
N HIS A 291 -1.89 12.01 -21.06
CA HIS A 291 -1.28 13.30 -21.42
C HIS A 291 -2.26 14.47 -21.42
N HIS A 292 -3.49 14.25 -21.88
CA HIS A 292 -4.51 15.28 -21.90
C HIS A 292 -4.88 15.80 -20.49
N GLN A 293 -4.93 14.96 -19.45
CA GLN A 293 -5.13 15.45 -18.08
C GLN A 293 -3.93 16.30 -17.61
N TRP A 294 -2.71 15.89 -17.94
CA TRP A 294 -1.51 16.67 -17.60
C TRP A 294 -1.50 18.02 -18.31
N THR A 295 -1.86 18.09 -19.59
CA THR A 295 -1.99 19.35 -20.33
C THR A 295 -3.00 20.29 -19.68
N LYS A 296 -4.18 19.77 -19.31
CA LYS A 296 -5.19 20.55 -18.58
C LYS A 296 -4.68 21.07 -17.24
N LEU A 297 -3.89 20.27 -16.52
CA LEU A 297 -3.24 20.73 -15.31
C LEU A 297 -2.28 21.89 -15.60
N PHE A 298 -1.49 21.80 -16.67
CA PHE A 298 -0.52 22.83 -17.04
C PHE A 298 -1.19 24.16 -17.41
N GLU A 299 -2.33 24.11 -18.09
CA GLU A 299 -3.16 25.29 -18.37
C GLU A 299 -3.69 25.96 -17.09
N GLN A 300 -3.93 25.19 -16.03
CA GLN A 300 -4.43 25.68 -14.74
C GLN A 300 -3.33 26.21 -13.80
N LEU A 301 -2.04 26.00 -14.12
CA LEU A 301 -0.91 26.37 -13.26
C LEU A 301 -0.86 27.86 -12.87
N PRO A 302 -1.21 28.84 -13.73
CA PRO A 302 -1.28 30.24 -13.30
C PRO A 302 -2.24 30.47 -12.13
N GLY A 303 -3.36 29.76 -12.09
CA GLY A 303 -4.29 29.77 -10.98
C GLY A 303 -3.70 29.15 -9.71
N TYR A 304 -2.99 28.02 -9.85
CA TYR A 304 -2.27 27.39 -8.74
C TYR A 304 -1.15 28.28 -8.17
N ARG A 305 -0.41 29.00 -9.01
CA ARG A 305 0.62 29.97 -8.56
C ARG A 305 0.00 31.08 -7.71
N SER A 306 -1.14 31.62 -8.14
CA SER A 306 -1.89 32.63 -7.39
C SER A 306 -2.33 32.10 -6.02
N LEU A 307 -2.82 30.86 -5.98
CA LEU A 307 -3.22 30.19 -4.74
C LEU A 307 -2.01 29.87 -3.84
N GLN A 308 -0.87 29.51 -4.41
CA GLN A 308 0.37 29.29 -3.67
C GLN A 308 0.86 30.56 -2.99
N GLN A 309 0.87 31.68 -3.72
CA GLN A 309 1.24 32.98 -3.16
C GLN A 309 0.32 33.38 -2.00
N GLN A 310 -1.00 33.20 -2.17
CA GLN A 310 -1.98 33.44 -1.09
C GLN A 310 -1.74 32.50 0.12
N THR A 311 -1.37 31.26 -0.14
CA THR A 311 -1.05 30.27 0.89
C THR A 311 0.18 30.70 1.68
N ASP A 312 1.22 31.19 1.01
CA ASP A 312 2.46 31.62 1.67
C ASP A 312 2.26 32.89 2.50
N TRP A 313 1.52 33.89 1.99
CA TRP A 313 1.11 35.04 2.81
C TRP A 313 0.29 34.64 4.03
N LEU A 314 -0.58 33.63 3.89
CA LEU A 314 -1.37 33.14 5.00
C LEU A 314 -0.51 32.42 6.05
N LYS A 315 0.50 31.64 5.62
CA LYS A 315 1.50 31.04 6.52
C LYS A 315 2.27 32.12 7.29
N GLU A 316 2.70 33.19 6.63
CA GLU A 316 3.39 34.32 7.27
C GLU A 316 2.51 35.02 8.31
N ARG A 317 1.25 35.28 7.98
CA ARG A 317 0.28 35.88 8.92
C ARG A 317 0.07 35.00 10.14
N ILE A 318 -0.09 33.69 9.94
CA ILE A 318 -0.21 32.72 11.05
C ILE A 318 1.08 32.70 11.88
N SER A 319 2.25 32.71 11.24
CA SER A 319 3.55 32.76 11.92
C SER A 319 3.65 33.95 12.87
N LEU A 320 3.27 35.15 12.43
CA LEU A 320 3.26 36.36 13.27
C LEU A 320 2.33 36.24 14.49
N LEU A 321 1.14 35.65 14.31
CA LEU A 321 0.19 35.39 15.41
C LEU A 321 0.69 34.33 16.39
N LEU A 322 1.55 33.42 15.93
CA LEU A 322 2.13 32.32 16.69
C LEU A 322 3.58 32.58 17.08
N GLY A 323 3.91 33.83 17.36
CA GLY A 323 5.20 34.21 17.93
C GLY A 323 6.40 33.94 17.03
N GLY A 324 6.20 33.91 15.71
CA GLY A 324 7.24 33.71 14.71
C GLY A 324 7.50 32.25 14.36
N THR A 325 6.59 31.34 14.73
CA THR A 325 6.70 29.91 14.40
C THR A 325 6.49 29.69 12.90
N GLN A 326 7.42 29.01 12.23
CA GLN A 326 7.29 28.75 10.81
C GLN A 326 6.25 27.65 10.53
N VAL A 327 5.24 27.97 9.72
CA VAL A 327 4.25 27.00 9.26
C VAL A 327 4.83 26.20 8.10
N VAL A 328 5.14 24.93 8.35
CA VAL A 328 5.78 24.05 7.37
C VAL A 328 4.83 22.97 6.87
N HIS A 329 5.11 22.43 5.69
CA HIS A 329 4.57 21.17 5.21
C HIS A 329 5.72 20.18 5.05
N VAL A 330 5.68 19.07 5.79
CA VAL A 330 6.70 18.03 5.72
C VAL A 330 6.10 16.82 5.01
N GLU A 331 6.46 16.64 3.74
CA GLU A 331 5.94 15.59 2.85
C GLU A 331 6.11 14.18 3.44
N ARG A 332 7.20 13.92 4.18
CA ARG A 332 7.47 12.61 4.80
C ARG A 332 6.58 12.28 5.99
N LEU A 333 6.03 13.30 6.66
CA LEU A 333 5.25 13.11 7.89
C LEU A 333 3.75 13.07 7.62
N ARG A 334 3.31 13.40 6.40
CA ARG A 334 1.88 13.54 6.08
C ARG A 334 1.52 12.95 4.73
N PRO A 335 0.28 12.46 4.56
CA PRO A 335 -0.25 12.17 3.25
C PRO A 335 -0.13 13.39 2.33
N VAL A 336 0.08 13.14 1.05
CA VAL A 336 0.14 14.21 0.07
C VAL A 336 -1.20 14.94 0.04
N GLN A 337 -1.16 16.23 0.34
CA GLN A 337 -2.33 17.10 0.42
C GLN A 337 -2.28 18.10 -0.74
N SER A 338 -3.43 18.32 -1.39
CA SER A 338 -3.54 19.35 -2.42
C SER A 338 -3.37 20.74 -1.80
N ILE A 339 -2.88 21.69 -2.61
CA ILE A 339 -2.72 23.07 -2.15
C ILE A 339 -4.05 23.72 -1.74
N GLY A 340 -5.16 23.36 -2.39
CA GLY A 340 -6.50 23.85 -2.05
C GLY A 340 -6.96 23.41 -0.66
N GLU A 341 -6.81 22.12 -0.33
CA GLU A 341 -7.15 21.61 1.01
C GLU A 341 -6.23 22.21 2.09
N HIS A 342 -4.95 22.39 1.76
CA HIS A 342 -3.98 23.00 2.66
C HIS A 342 -4.34 24.45 2.96
N PHE A 343 -4.63 25.24 1.93
CA PHE A 343 -5.10 26.62 2.05
C PHE A 343 -6.40 26.72 2.87
N GLY A 344 -7.38 25.84 2.60
CA GLY A 344 -8.63 25.79 3.36
C GLY A 344 -8.41 25.54 4.85
N SER A 345 -7.51 24.62 5.18
CA SER A 345 -7.13 24.30 6.56
C SER A 345 -6.45 25.50 7.24
N LEU A 346 -5.48 26.14 6.57
CA LEU A 346 -4.80 27.34 7.06
C LEU A 346 -5.79 28.50 7.25
N SER A 347 -6.74 28.68 6.34
CA SER A 347 -7.72 29.76 6.37
C SER A 347 -8.67 29.61 7.55
N ALA A 348 -9.18 28.41 7.78
CA ALA A 348 -10.00 28.10 8.96
C ALA A 348 -9.24 28.36 10.26
N PHE A 349 -7.99 27.90 10.33
CA PHE A 349 -7.13 28.09 11.51
C PHE A 349 -6.80 29.57 11.76
N HIS A 350 -6.43 30.32 10.73
CA HIS A 350 -6.19 31.77 10.82
C HIS A 350 -7.44 32.51 11.32
N LYS A 351 -8.64 32.18 10.82
CA LYS A 351 -9.90 32.78 11.31
C LYS A 351 -10.11 32.53 12.81
N SER A 352 -9.79 31.33 13.30
CA SER A 352 -9.83 30.98 14.73
C SER A 352 -8.83 31.81 15.55
N LEU A 353 -7.60 32.00 15.05
CA LEU A 353 -6.59 32.82 15.73
C LEU A 353 -6.94 34.31 15.77
N VAL A 354 -7.58 34.84 14.74
CA VAL A 354 -7.99 36.24 14.68
C VAL A 354 -9.19 36.51 15.60
N SER A 355 -10.13 35.57 15.71
CA SER A 355 -11.31 35.72 16.58
C SER A 355 -10.93 35.68 18.07
N ARG A 356 -9.92 34.90 18.43
CA ARG A 356 -9.38 34.81 19.80
C ARG A 356 -7.86 34.96 19.77
N ARG A 357 -7.41 36.22 19.85
CA ARG A 357 -5.97 36.55 19.79
C ARG A 357 -5.18 35.93 20.93
N LEU A 358 -4.04 35.37 20.56
CA LEU A 358 -3.02 34.87 21.48
C LEU A 358 -2.18 36.03 22.02
N ARG A 359 -1.79 35.96 23.28
CA ARG A 359 -0.85 36.91 23.91
C ARG A 359 0.58 36.38 23.78
N LEU A 360 1.06 36.27 22.55
CA LEU A 360 2.42 35.86 22.24
C LEU A 360 3.20 37.05 21.66
N HIS A 361 4.45 37.24 22.10
CA HIS A 361 5.35 38.18 21.44
C HIS A 361 5.70 37.63 20.04
N PRO A 362 5.68 38.43 18.95
CA PRO A 362 5.84 37.97 17.56
C PRO A 362 7.15 37.23 17.25
N ARG A 363 8.13 37.24 18.16
CA ARG A 363 9.42 36.54 18.03
C ARG A 363 9.70 35.52 19.14
N SER A 364 8.75 35.29 20.05
CA SER A 364 8.93 34.40 21.22
C SER A 364 9.23 32.94 20.85
N LEU A 365 8.77 32.49 19.68
CA LEU A 365 8.88 31.12 19.17
C LEU A 365 9.65 31.07 17.84
N GLN A 366 10.40 32.14 17.50
CA GLN A 366 11.22 32.18 16.31
C GLN A 366 12.22 31.02 16.28
N GLY A 367 12.41 30.42 15.10
CA GLY A 367 13.26 29.24 14.88
C GLY A 367 12.56 27.91 15.18
N LEU A 368 11.34 27.93 15.70
CA LEU A 368 10.49 26.75 15.83
C LEU A 368 9.57 26.60 14.62
N THR A 369 9.07 25.38 14.42
CA THR A 369 8.27 25.01 13.25
C THR A 369 6.98 24.34 13.70
N MET A 370 5.93 24.49 12.91
CA MET A 370 4.64 23.85 13.15
C MET A 370 4.04 23.20 11.91
N LEU A 371 3.23 22.19 12.15
CA LEU A 371 2.45 21.43 11.20
C LEU A 371 0.98 21.55 11.60
N LEU A 372 0.11 21.85 10.63
CA LEU A 372 -1.33 21.94 10.85
C LEU A 372 -1.99 20.62 10.45
N GLU A 373 -2.67 19.92 11.36
CA GLU A 373 -3.25 18.60 11.12
C GLU A 373 -4.77 18.59 11.37
N ASN A 374 -5.56 17.90 10.55
CA ASN A 374 -7.02 17.87 10.70
C ASN A 374 -7.52 16.66 11.51
N ASP A 375 -6.73 15.59 11.59
CA ASP A 375 -7.16 14.30 12.15
C ASP A 375 -6.97 14.19 13.67
N ARG A 376 -6.33 15.17 14.31
CA ARG A 376 -6.04 15.17 15.76
C ARG A 376 -6.97 16.11 16.53
N SER A 377 -7.21 15.78 17.79
CA SER A 377 -8.04 16.60 18.70
C SER A 377 -7.22 17.53 19.61
N LYS A 378 -5.92 17.26 19.80
CA LYS A 378 -5.05 18.02 20.71
C LYS A 378 -3.70 18.33 20.08
N PRO A 379 -3.10 19.49 20.42
CA PRO A 379 -1.74 19.80 19.99
C PRO A 379 -0.73 18.86 20.65
N SER A 380 0.35 18.58 19.93
CA SER A 380 1.42 17.67 20.39
C SER A 380 2.79 18.10 19.84
N LEU A 381 3.87 17.68 20.50
CA LEU A 381 5.23 17.97 20.06
C LEU A 381 5.83 16.72 19.42
N HIS A 382 6.19 16.82 18.14
CA HIS A 382 6.84 15.76 17.40
C HIS A 382 8.27 15.51 17.91
N GLU A 383 8.80 14.30 17.72
CA GLU A 383 10.17 13.93 18.13
C GLU A 383 11.23 14.81 17.46
N MET A 384 10.94 15.29 16.25
CA MET A 384 11.81 16.20 15.49
C MET A 384 11.71 17.67 15.90
N GLY A 385 10.94 18.00 16.94
CA GLY A 385 10.77 19.38 17.44
C GLY A 385 9.69 20.20 16.73
N HIS A 386 8.89 19.58 15.85
CA HIS A 386 7.76 20.25 15.20
C HIS A 386 6.53 20.27 16.12
N PHE A 387 5.87 21.41 16.25
CA PHE A 387 4.54 21.45 16.85
C PHE A 387 3.51 20.90 15.88
N ILE A 388 2.73 19.91 16.29
CA ILE A 388 1.60 19.39 15.52
C ILE A 388 0.34 20.01 16.12
N ILE A 389 -0.34 20.86 15.37
CA ILE A 389 -1.45 21.67 15.83
C ILE A 389 -2.72 21.30 15.07
N PRO A 390 -3.78 20.86 15.76
CA PRO A 390 -5.09 20.71 15.15
C PRO A 390 -5.67 22.03 14.63
N THR A 391 -6.35 22.00 13.48
CA THR A 391 -7.13 23.16 12.99
C THR A 391 -8.21 23.62 13.96
N SER A 392 -8.76 22.70 14.75
CA SER A 392 -9.79 22.93 15.77
C SER A 392 -9.24 23.33 17.15
N SER A 393 -7.94 23.64 17.26
CA SER A 393 -7.31 23.99 18.54
C SER A 393 -7.91 25.26 19.15
N ASP A 394 -8.26 25.20 20.42
CA ASP A 394 -8.70 26.38 21.19
C ASP A 394 -7.50 27.31 21.48
N PRO A 395 -7.54 28.60 21.07
CA PRO A 395 -6.37 29.47 21.14
C PRO A 395 -5.76 29.63 22.55
N PRO A 396 -6.53 29.87 23.64
CA PRO A 396 -5.95 29.95 24.99
C PRO A 396 -5.16 28.70 25.40
N LYS A 397 -5.70 27.50 25.13
CA LYS A 397 -4.99 26.24 25.40
C LYS A 397 -3.75 26.07 24.52
N LEU A 398 -3.85 26.47 23.26
CA LEU A 398 -2.72 26.47 22.33
C LEU A 398 -1.60 27.40 22.81
N GLN A 399 -1.93 28.57 23.36
CA GLN A 399 -0.94 29.50 23.89
C GLN A 399 -0.09 28.85 24.99
N VAL A 400 -0.76 28.27 25.99
CA VAL A 400 -0.11 27.62 27.14
C VAL A 400 0.76 26.47 26.65
N PHE A 401 0.24 25.64 25.74
CA PHE A 401 0.97 24.53 25.16
C PHE A 401 2.25 24.97 24.46
N LEU A 402 2.17 25.98 23.58
CA LEU A 402 3.33 26.49 22.85
C LEU A 402 4.40 27.05 23.78
N GLN A 403 4.01 27.82 24.78
CA GLN A 403 4.95 28.44 25.73
C GLN A 403 5.64 27.39 26.61
N SER A 404 4.89 26.41 27.12
CA SER A 404 5.46 25.38 28.01
C SER A 404 6.39 24.41 27.29
N HIS A 405 6.13 24.10 26.02
CA HIS A 405 6.91 23.14 25.24
C HIS A 405 7.98 23.78 24.34
N ALA A 406 8.09 25.11 24.29
CA ALA A 406 9.09 25.79 23.47
C ALA A 406 10.55 25.40 23.79
N PRO A 407 10.99 25.27 25.07
CA PRO A 407 12.36 24.84 25.39
C PRO A 407 12.66 23.44 24.86
N GLU A 408 11.71 22.52 25.05
CA GLU A 408 11.82 21.14 24.57
C GLU A 408 11.84 21.07 23.04
N ALA A 409 11.00 21.85 22.36
CA ALA A 409 10.98 21.93 20.90
C ALA A 409 12.34 22.40 20.32
N ARG A 410 12.98 23.39 20.97
CA ARG A 410 14.32 23.86 20.59
C ARG A 410 15.37 22.77 20.77
N GLN A 411 15.35 22.08 21.92
CA GLN A 411 16.28 20.99 22.21
C GLN A 411 16.15 19.85 21.17
N ARG A 412 14.91 19.42 20.88
CA ARG A 412 14.62 18.38 19.88
C ARG A 412 15.08 18.79 18.47
N THR A 413 14.83 20.04 18.09
CA THR A 413 15.27 20.60 16.79
C THR A 413 16.80 20.61 16.68
N GLN A 414 17.50 21.05 17.72
CA GLN A 414 18.96 21.06 17.74
C GLN A 414 19.53 19.63 17.65
N ARG A 415 18.99 18.69 18.44
CA ARG A 415 19.40 17.28 18.40
C ARG A 415 19.17 16.65 17.03
N LYS A 416 18.03 16.93 16.40
CA LYS A 416 17.74 16.47 15.03
C LYS A 416 18.79 16.98 14.05
N ASN A 417 19.12 18.27 14.09
CA ASN A 417 20.12 18.85 13.18
C ASN A 417 21.52 18.24 13.39
N GLN A 418 21.90 17.99 14.64
CA GLN A 418 23.16 17.30 14.97
C GLN A 418 23.17 15.87 14.42
N LEU A 419 22.11 15.10 14.64
CA LEU A 419 21.99 13.73 14.12
C LEU A 419 22.01 13.70 12.60
N GLN A 420 21.40 14.67 11.92
CA GLN A 420 21.42 14.73 10.47
C GLN A 420 22.82 15.05 9.94
N ALA A 421 23.54 16.00 10.55
CA ALA A 421 24.92 16.30 10.17
C ALA A 421 25.87 15.12 10.43
N GLU A 422 25.67 14.40 11.54
CA GLU A 422 26.42 13.17 11.85
C GLU A 422 26.10 12.06 10.85
N GLU A 423 24.82 11.84 10.52
CA GLU A 423 24.40 10.88 9.51
C GLU A 423 25.09 11.15 8.17
N GLU A 424 25.06 12.39 7.69
CA GLU A 424 25.69 12.79 6.43
C GLU A 424 27.21 12.52 6.45
N ALA A 425 27.88 12.86 7.56
CA ALA A 425 29.32 12.63 7.73
C ALA A 425 29.67 11.13 7.73
N VAL A 426 28.92 10.32 8.49
CA VAL A 426 29.16 8.88 8.61
C VAL A 426 28.83 8.14 7.31
N VAL A 427 27.77 8.54 6.60
CA VAL A 427 27.43 7.98 5.27
C VAL A 427 28.55 8.25 4.28
N LYS A 428 29.10 9.47 4.25
CA LYS A 428 30.22 9.82 3.38
C LYS A 428 31.48 8.99 3.70
N LEU A 429 31.79 8.84 4.99
CA LEU A 429 32.91 8.01 5.45
C LEU A 429 32.73 6.54 5.08
N CYS A 430 31.51 6.02 5.24
CA CYS A 430 31.15 4.64 4.91
C CYS A 430 31.31 4.36 3.40
N LEU A 431 30.77 5.26 2.55
CA LEU A 431 30.93 5.21 1.09
C LEU A 431 32.40 5.11 0.67
N GLN A 432 33.26 5.95 1.24
CA GLN A 432 34.69 5.99 0.94
C GLN A 432 35.42 4.74 1.44
N ASN A 433 35.22 4.38 2.71
CA ASN A 433 35.93 3.27 3.36
C ASN A 433 35.64 1.91 2.74
N LEU A 434 34.40 1.71 2.29
CA LEU A 434 33.93 0.45 1.71
C LEU A 434 33.96 0.48 0.17
N SER A 435 34.35 1.60 -0.43
CA SER A 435 34.31 1.81 -1.88
C SER A 435 32.95 1.46 -2.48
N LEU A 436 31.87 1.83 -1.79
CA LEU A 436 30.51 1.62 -2.27
C LEU A 436 30.22 2.56 -3.43
N ARG A 437 29.39 2.11 -4.36
CA ARG A 437 28.92 2.94 -5.47
C ARG A 437 27.80 3.88 -5.05
N SER A 438 26.91 3.42 -4.17
CA SER A 438 25.93 4.27 -3.50
C SER A 438 25.53 3.70 -2.15
N LEU A 439 25.16 4.58 -1.24
CA LEU A 439 24.57 4.25 0.05
C LEU A 439 23.38 5.15 0.28
N SER A 440 22.21 4.56 0.42
CA SER A 440 20.95 5.27 0.69
C SER A 440 20.18 4.55 1.81
N LYS A 441 19.05 5.12 2.23
CA LYS A 441 18.17 4.49 3.21
C LYS A 441 16.71 4.61 2.80
N GLU A 442 15.91 3.64 3.24
CA GLU A 442 14.46 3.75 3.17
C GLU A 442 13.93 4.84 4.13
N PRO A 443 12.81 5.51 3.82
CA PRO A 443 12.24 6.54 4.68
C PRO A 443 11.89 6.09 6.10
N SER A 444 11.66 4.80 6.32
CA SER A 444 11.38 4.22 7.64
C SER A 444 12.62 4.13 8.54
N VAL A 445 13.83 4.24 7.98
CA VAL A 445 15.08 4.16 8.75
C VAL A 445 15.44 5.54 9.31
N SER A 446 15.47 5.65 10.63
CA SER A 446 15.82 6.89 11.34
C SER A 446 17.31 7.25 11.15
N PRO A 447 17.70 8.54 11.33
CA PRO A 447 19.10 8.95 11.32
C PRO A 447 19.98 8.14 12.27
N SER A 448 19.51 7.90 13.50
CA SER A 448 20.25 7.13 14.50
C SER A 448 20.51 5.68 14.05
N GLN A 449 19.51 5.04 13.44
CA GLN A 449 19.66 3.69 12.88
C GLN A 449 20.63 3.68 11.71
N MET A 450 20.59 4.69 10.84
CA MET A 450 21.52 4.82 9.72
C MET A 450 22.98 5.00 10.20
N ILE A 451 23.21 5.86 11.19
CA ILE A 451 24.52 6.07 11.80
C ILE A 451 25.07 4.76 12.38
N LEU A 452 24.24 4.05 13.16
CA LEU A 452 24.63 2.76 13.74
C LEU A 452 24.96 1.73 12.65
N CYS A 453 24.10 1.58 11.65
CA CYS A 453 24.33 0.71 10.50
C CYS A 453 25.66 1.02 9.83
N CYS A 454 25.91 2.28 9.47
CA CYS A 454 27.15 2.66 8.79
C CYS A 454 28.41 2.36 9.62
N ARG A 455 28.38 2.60 10.94
CA ARG A 455 29.49 2.24 11.83
C ARG A 455 29.77 0.74 11.80
N ARG A 456 28.73 -0.08 11.90
CA ARG A 456 28.83 -1.55 11.81
C ARG A 456 29.32 -2.04 10.45
N LEU A 457 28.88 -1.42 9.35
CA LEU A 457 29.37 -1.74 8.01
C LEU A 457 30.87 -1.50 7.90
N VAL A 458 31.36 -0.38 8.46
CA VAL A 458 32.78 -0.02 8.45
C VAL A 458 33.60 -0.96 9.34
N GLU A 459 33.05 -1.47 10.44
CA GLU A 459 33.71 -2.48 11.29
C GLU A 459 33.82 -3.84 10.58
N GLN A 460 32.81 -4.23 9.80
CA GLN A 460 32.79 -5.48 9.02
C GLN A 460 33.28 -5.31 7.59
N ARG A 461 34.28 -4.43 7.38
CA ARG A 461 34.92 -4.20 6.07
C ARG A 461 35.20 -5.51 5.33
N SER A 462 34.66 -5.63 4.13
CA SER A 462 34.82 -6.81 3.27
C SER A 462 35.02 -6.40 1.82
N PRO A 463 35.94 -7.05 1.08
CA PRO A 463 36.11 -6.82 -0.36
C PRO A 463 34.83 -7.05 -1.16
N LEU A 464 33.92 -7.90 -0.67
CA LEU A 464 32.63 -8.18 -1.31
C LEU A 464 31.73 -6.93 -1.41
N MET A 465 31.98 -5.89 -0.60
CA MET A 465 31.18 -4.68 -0.61
C MET A 465 31.55 -3.71 -1.73
N GLN A 466 32.73 -3.87 -2.34
CA GLN A 466 33.26 -2.91 -3.30
C GLN A 466 32.35 -2.77 -4.53
N GLY A 467 32.00 -1.54 -4.87
CA GLY A 467 31.19 -1.23 -6.05
C GLY A 467 29.70 -1.54 -5.91
N LEU A 468 29.24 -2.01 -4.74
CA LEU A 468 27.82 -2.31 -4.50
C LEU A 468 26.98 -1.03 -4.33
N HIS A 469 25.70 -1.15 -4.67
CA HIS A 469 24.65 -0.20 -4.34
C HIS A 469 23.87 -0.71 -3.13
N ILE A 470 24.02 -0.07 -1.98
CA ILE A 470 23.36 -0.50 -0.74
C ILE A 470 22.25 0.48 -0.37
N CYS A 471 21.07 -0.06 -0.06
CA CYS A 471 19.94 0.64 0.53
C CYS A 471 19.71 0.07 1.95
N VAL A 472 19.82 0.91 2.97
CA VAL A 472 19.55 0.50 4.35
C VAL A 472 18.04 0.44 4.57
N SER A 473 17.55 -0.70 5.02
CA SER A 473 16.13 -1.06 5.15
C SER A 473 15.85 -1.78 6.49
N HIS A 474 14.76 -2.55 6.55
CA HIS A 474 14.42 -3.46 7.66
C HIS A 474 14.43 -4.94 7.26
N PHE A 475 14.93 -5.28 6.07
CA PHE A 475 14.89 -6.63 5.53
C PHE A 475 15.94 -6.81 4.45
N TYR A 476 16.41 -8.05 4.28
CA TYR A 476 17.29 -8.41 3.19
C TYR A 476 16.52 -8.55 1.87
N SER A 477 16.99 -7.92 0.80
CA SER A 477 16.44 -8.14 -0.54
C SER A 477 17.40 -7.70 -1.64
N VAL A 478 17.31 -8.35 -2.80
CA VAL A 478 18.00 -7.93 -4.03
C VAL A 478 16.96 -7.32 -4.98
N MET A 479 16.99 -6.00 -5.13
CA MET A 479 16.06 -5.26 -5.98
C MET A 479 16.23 -5.65 -7.45
N GLN A 480 15.18 -5.46 -8.26
CA GLN A 480 15.20 -5.77 -9.70
C GLN A 480 16.31 -5.03 -10.46
N ASP A 481 16.70 -3.85 -9.98
CA ASP A 481 17.74 -3.02 -10.57
C ASP A 481 19.14 -3.30 -10.01
N GLY A 482 19.30 -4.32 -9.16
CA GLY A 482 20.58 -4.74 -8.58
C GLY A 482 21.01 -4.01 -7.31
N ASP A 483 20.15 -3.15 -6.75
CA ASP A 483 20.39 -2.53 -5.44
C ASP A 483 20.15 -3.56 -4.32
N LEU A 484 21.00 -3.57 -3.31
CA LEU A 484 20.93 -4.49 -2.18
C LEU A 484 20.28 -3.79 -0.98
N CYS A 485 19.13 -4.29 -0.57
CA CYS A 485 18.48 -3.88 0.67
C CYS A 485 19.07 -4.66 1.84
N VAL A 486 19.62 -3.95 2.82
CA VAL A 486 20.25 -4.52 4.00
C VAL A 486 19.58 -3.94 5.25
N PRO A 487 19.10 -4.78 6.20
CA PRO A 487 18.52 -4.28 7.44
C PRO A 487 19.56 -3.45 8.20
N TRP A 488 19.17 -2.43 8.95
CA TRP A 488 20.11 -1.65 9.77
C TRP A 488 20.67 -2.43 10.98
N ASP A 489 19.97 -3.50 11.38
CA ASP A 489 20.15 -4.29 12.61
C ASP A 489 20.46 -5.77 12.37
N TRP A 490 21.19 -6.12 11.30
CA TRP A 490 21.59 -7.51 11.01
C TRP A 490 22.30 -8.19 12.19
N LYS A 491 22.29 -9.52 12.23
CA LYS A 491 23.10 -10.29 13.19
C LYS A 491 24.56 -10.36 12.75
N SER A 492 25.46 -10.18 13.72
CA SER A 492 26.91 -10.14 13.49
C SER A 492 27.48 -11.51 13.15
#